data_AF-A0A170UZU4-F1
#
_entry.id   AF-A0A170UZU4-F1
#
_cell.length_a   1.000
_cell.length_b   1.000
_cell.length_c   1.000
_cell.angle_alpha   90.00
_cell.angle_beta   90.00
_cell.angle_gamma   90.00
#
_symmetry.space_group_name_H-M   'P 1'
#
loop_
_entity.id
_entity.type
_entity.pdbx_description
1 polymer ?
#
loop_
_entity_poly.entity_id
_entity_poly.type
_entity_poly.pdbx_seq_one_letter_code
_entity_poly.pdbx_strand_id
1 'polypeptide(L)'
;QSGELNSIQQCNEDCHCDYVKYSPVCANGESFISPCHAGCRNYQILSNGSKIFTDCTCVQNMTSETGAPLPAIATPGPCPIDCTSKFYTFLAVVCLLKVFWCNRTSFEFSSFCQMCRRR
;
A
#
# COMPACT_ATOMS: atom_id res chain seq x y z
N GLN A 1 -6.09 -20.90 -16.72
CA GLN A 1 -5.88 -19.59 -16.04
C GLN A 1 -6.65 -19.68 -14.73
N SER A 2 -6.00 -20.13 -13.65
CA SER A 2 -6.64 -20.30 -12.33
C SER A 2 -5.95 -19.35 -11.36
N GLY A 3 -6.75 -18.46 -10.78
CA GLY A 3 -6.31 -17.33 -9.98
C GLY A 3 -5.69 -17.72 -8.64
N GLU A 4 -4.69 -16.90 -8.31
CA GLU A 4 -3.78 -16.93 -7.18
C GLU A 4 -4.49 -16.44 -5.89
N LEU A 5 -5.40 -17.25 -5.33
CA LEU A 5 -6.08 -16.95 -4.05
C LEU A 5 -5.94 -18.05 -2.99
N ASN A 6 -5.35 -19.21 -3.33
CA ASN A 6 -5.18 -20.32 -2.37
C ASN A 6 -3.95 -20.16 -1.45
N SER A 7 -2.93 -19.38 -1.83
CA SER A 7 -1.67 -19.30 -1.07
C SER A 7 -1.77 -18.41 0.18
N ILE A 8 -2.67 -17.41 0.20
CA ILE A 8 -2.81 -16.47 1.33
C ILE A 8 -3.48 -17.14 2.53
N GLN A 9 -4.37 -18.10 2.31
CA GLN A 9 -4.93 -18.89 3.40
C GLN A 9 -3.88 -19.86 3.95
N GLN A 10 -3.18 -20.61 3.08
CA GLN A 10 -2.17 -21.61 3.48
C GLN A 10 -1.05 -21.09 4.40
N CYS A 11 -0.54 -19.88 4.17
CA CYS A 11 0.57 -19.33 4.96
C CYS A 11 0.13 -18.89 6.38
N ASN A 12 -1.16 -18.65 6.58
CA ASN A 12 -1.80 -18.21 7.82
C ASN A 12 -2.62 -19.32 8.50
N GLU A 13 -2.75 -20.52 7.93
CA GLU A 13 -3.59 -21.62 8.50
C GLU A 13 -3.26 -21.97 9.95
N ASP A 14 -1.99 -21.81 10.34
CA ASP A 14 -1.53 -22.08 11.70
C ASP A 14 -1.96 -20.98 12.70
N CYS A 15 -2.30 -19.81 12.19
CA CYS A 15 -2.73 -18.66 12.97
C CYS A 15 -4.26 -18.54 12.89
N HIS A 16 -4.97 -19.03 13.92
CA HIS A 16 -6.42 -18.82 14.09
C HIS A 16 -6.75 -17.34 14.37
N CYS A 17 -6.72 -16.51 13.33
CA CYS A 17 -6.81 -15.05 13.40
C CYS A 17 -8.26 -14.50 13.60
N ASP A 18 -9.18 -15.25 14.22
CA ASP A 18 -10.61 -14.86 14.31
C ASP A 18 -10.88 -13.60 15.16
N TYR A 19 -9.92 -13.17 16.00
CA TYR A 19 -10.08 -12.03 16.93
C TYR A 19 -8.86 -11.10 17.03
N VAL A 20 -8.11 -10.91 15.94
CA VAL A 20 -6.92 -10.04 15.98
C VAL A 20 -7.31 -8.56 15.90
N LYS A 21 -6.71 -7.74 16.77
CA LYS A 21 -6.85 -6.28 16.72
C LYS A 21 -6.25 -5.75 15.40
N TYR A 22 -6.98 -4.85 14.73
CA TYR A 22 -6.50 -4.15 13.55
C TYR A 22 -5.21 -3.39 13.88
N SER A 23 -4.12 -3.78 13.23
CA SER A 23 -2.79 -3.21 13.42
C SER A 23 -2.03 -3.36 12.11
N PRO A 24 -2.16 -2.40 11.18
CA PRO A 24 -1.60 -2.53 9.85
C PRO A 24 -0.08 -2.69 9.95
N VAL A 25 0.46 -3.59 9.14
CA VAL A 25 1.91 -3.80 9.01
C VAL A 25 2.31 -3.72 7.55
N CYS A 26 3.51 -3.24 7.28
CA CYS A 26 4.13 -3.19 5.98
C CYS A 26 5.27 -4.19 5.92
N ALA A 27 5.29 -5.05 4.90
CA ALA A 27 6.40 -5.93 4.61
C ALA A 27 6.65 -5.92 3.09
N ASN A 28 7.88 -5.60 2.67
CA ASN A 28 8.28 -5.62 1.25
C ASN A 28 7.36 -4.84 0.28
N GLY A 29 6.70 -3.77 0.74
CA GLY A 29 5.77 -2.97 -0.09
C GLY A 29 4.34 -3.48 -0.12
N GLU A 30 4.05 -4.60 0.55
CA GLU A 30 2.71 -5.11 0.77
C GLU A 30 2.21 -4.78 2.18
N SER A 31 0.97 -4.31 2.27
CA SER A 31 0.31 -4.00 3.54
C SER A 31 -0.60 -5.14 3.97
N PHE A 32 -0.45 -5.56 5.22
CA PHE A 32 -1.29 -6.58 5.84
C PHE A 32 -2.14 -5.95 6.95
N ILE A 33 -3.37 -6.45 7.10
CA ILE A 33 -4.34 -6.00 8.12
C ILE A 33 -3.82 -6.17 9.55
N SER A 34 -3.01 -7.21 9.76
CA SER A 34 -2.41 -7.52 11.06
C SER A 34 -1.14 -8.35 10.87
N PRO A 35 -0.25 -8.41 11.88
CA PRO A 35 0.92 -9.31 11.84
C PRO A 35 0.53 -10.79 11.75
N CYS A 36 -0.64 -11.18 12.27
CA CYS A 36 -1.18 -12.54 12.19
C CYS A 36 -1.45 -12.91 10.72
N HIS A 37 -2.08 -12.00 9.97
CA HIS A 37 -2.35 -12.20 8.54
C HIS A 37 -1.09 -12.17 7.67
N ALA A 38 0.01 -11.60 8.18
CA ALA A 38 1.34 -11.69 7.54
C ALA A 38 2.09 -12.99 7.92
N GLY A 39 1.50 -13.83 8.79
CA GLY A 39 2.12 -15.07 9.26
C GLY A 39 3.33 -14.86 10.16
N CYS A 40 3.47 -13.68 10.79
CA CYS A 40 4.60 -13.37 11.67
C CYS A 40 4.42 -14.03 13.04
N ARG A 41 5.37 -14.88 13.42
CA ARG A 41 5.33 -15.60 14.72
C ARG A 41 6.06 -14.88 15.85
N ASN A 42 6.95 -13.94 15.54
CA ASN A 42 7.78 -13.28 16.54
C ASN A 42 7.82 -11.76 16.33
N TYR A 43 8.24 -11.03 17.36
CA TYR A 43 8.46 -9.59 17.30
C TYR A 43 9.68 -9.20 18.12
N GLN A 44 10.41 -8.21 17.62
CA GLN A 44 11.55 -7.62 18.30
C GLN A 44 11.30 -6.12 18.52
N ILE A 45 11.83 -5.58 19.61
CA ILE A 45 11.76 -4.15 19.89
C ILE A 45 13.15 -3.58 19.61
N LEU A 46 13.23 -2.66 18.65
CA LEU A 46 14.47 -1.99 18.32
C LEU A 46 14.83 -0.99 19.43
N SER A 47 16.12 -0.65 19.56
CA SER A 47 16.62 0.32 20.55
C SER A 47 15.97 1.71 20.46
N ASN A 48 15.35 2.06 19.32
CA ASN A 48 14.53 3.26 19.13
C ASN A 48 13.09 3.15 19.66
N GLY A 49 12.72 2.04 20.31
CA GLY A 49 11.36 1.78 20.80
C GLY A 49 10.36 1.28 19.73
N SER A 50 10.78 1.20 18.46
CA SER A 50 9.96 0.67 17.38
C SER A 50 9.83 -0.85 17.47
N LYS A 51 8.60 -1.35 17.45
CA LYS A 51 8.30 -2.78 17.30
C LYS A 51 8.52 -3.20 15.86
N ILE A 52 9.19 -4.32 15.61
CA ILE A 52 9.28 -4.98 14.31
C ILE A 52 8.81 -6.43 14.46
N PHE A 53 8.19 -6.99 13.43
CA PHE A 53 7.72 -8.38 13.42
C PHE A 53 8.66 -9.22 12.54
N THR A 54 9.01 -10.40 13.02
CA THR A 54 9.92 -11.34 12.35
C THR A 54 9.25 -12.70 12.17
N ASP A 55 9.90 -13.56 11.39
CA ASP A 55 9.41 -14.91 11.08
C ASP A 55 8.04 -14.89 10.38
N CYS A 56 7.89 -14.00 9.39
CA CYS A 56 6.67 -13.85 8.61
C CYS A 56 6.67 -14.81 7.42
N THR A 57 5.72 -15.74 7.39
CA THR A 57 5.60 -16.78 6.34
C THR A 57 4.82 -16.34 5.11
N CYS A 58 3.91 -15.37 5.25
CA CYS A 58 3.07 -14.88 4.15
C CYS A 58 3.72 -13.74 3.36
N VAL A 59 4.84 -13.20 3.84
CA VAL A 59 5.54 -12.11 3.15
C VAL A 59 6.30 -12.69 1.97
N GLN A 60 6.02 -12.18 0.77
CA GLN A 60 6.75 -12.60 -0.42
C GLN A 60 8.25 -12.31 -0.23
N ASN A 61 9.09 -13.34 -0.36
CA ASN A 61 10.54 -13.17 -0.43
C ASN A 61 10.87 -12.43 -1.72
N MET A 62 10.85 -11.11 -1.66
CA MET A 62 11.37 -10.30 -2.75
C MET A 62 12.89 -10.45 -2.74
N THR A 63 13.45 -10.77 -3.91
CA THR A 63 14.87 -10.57 -4.16
C THR A 63 15.06 -9.09 -4.49
N SER A 64 15.93 -8.41 -3.73
CA SER A 64 16.31 -7.05 -4.09
C SER A 64 16.97 -7.06 -5.48
N GLU A 65 17.01 -5.94 -6.19
CA GLU A 65 17.67 -5.76 -7.51
C GLU A 65 19.13 -6.30 -7.54
N THR A 66 19.74 -6.50 -6.37
CA THR A 66 21.08 -7.06 -6.15
C THR A 66 21.10 -8.60 -5.97
N GLY A 67 19.98 -9.30 -6.16
CA GLY A 67 19.88 -10.75 -6.01
C GLY A 67 19.97 -11.27 -4.56
N ALA A 68 19.99 -10.38 -3.56
CA ALA A 68 19.98 -10.73 -2.16
C ALA A 68 18.53 -10.96 -1.67
N PRO A 69 18.25 -12.05 -0.93
CA PRO A 69 16.97 -12.23 -0.25
C PRO A 69 16.76 -11.10 0.75
N LEU A 70 15.69 -10.32 0.58
CA LEU A 70 15.28 -9.36 1.60
C LEU A 70 14.75 -10.13 2.82
N PRO A 71 15.11 -9.72 4.06
CA PRO A 71 14.58 -10.37 5.24
C PRO A 71 13.06 -10.14 5.34
N ALA A 72 12.29 -11.21 5.58
CA ALA A 72 10.84 -11.17 5.75
C ALA A 72 10.45 -10.52 7.10
N ILE A 73 10.70 -9.22 7.21
CA ILE A 73 10.43 -8.40 8.39
C ILE A 73 9.27 -7.47 8.07
N ALA A 74 8.30 -7.40 8.98
CA ALA A 74 7.18 -6.48 8.87
C ALA A 74 7.29 -5.35 9.90
N THR A 75 7.11 -4.12 9.46
CA THR A 75 7.07 -2.93 10.33
C THR A 75 5.63 -2.48 10.59
N PRO A 76 5.29 -2.01 11.79
CA PRO A 76 3.97 -1.46 12.07
C PRO A 76 3.76 -0.17 11.30
N GLY A 77 2.59 -0.03 10.69
CA GLY A 77 2.19 1.12 9.90
C GLY A 77 1.88 0.76 8.45
N PRO A 78 1.28 1.71 7.71
CA PRO A 78 1.04 1.57 6.28
C PRO A 78 2.35 1.61 5.49
N CYS A 79 2.39 0.92 4.34
CA CYS A 79 3.53 0.99 3.44
C CYS A 79 3.68 2.39 2.82
N PRO A 80 4.93 2.83 2.53
CA PRO A 80 5.17 4.05 1.78
C PRO A 80 4.59 3.89 0.39
N ILE A 81 3.55 4.68 0.09
CA ILE A 81 3.00 4.80 -1.26
C ILE A 81 3.43 6.12 -1.88
N ASP A 82 3.78 6.09 -3.16
CA ASP A 82 4.03 7.30 -3.94
C ASP A 82 2.71 8.01 -4.26
N CYS A 83 2.16 8.70 -3.25
CA CYS A 83 0.92 9.49 -3.36
C CYS A 83 0.98 10.51 -4.50
N THR A 84 2.16 11.08 -4.73
CA THR A 84 2.41 12.16 -5.69
C THR A 84 2.07 11.76 -7.13
N SER A 85 2.50 10.57 -7.58
CA SER A 85 2.27 10.11 -8.95
C SER A 85 0.79 9.83 -9.22
N LYS A 86 0.10 9.19 -8.26
CA LYS A 86 -1.35 8.92 -8.35
C LYS A 86 -2.16 10.22 -8.33
N PHE A 87 -1.77 11.17 -7.50
CA PHE A 87 -2.37 12.50 -7.46
C PHE A 87 -2.19 13.25 -8.78
N TYR A 88 -0.98 13.25 -9.36
CA TYR A 88 -0.73 13.90 -10.65
C TYR A 88 -1.48 13.22 -11.81
N THR A 89 -1.64 11.90 -11.78
CA THR A 89 -2.42 11.17 -12.78
C THR A 89 -3.90 11.55 -12.70
N PHE A 90 -4.46 11.62 -11.49
CA PHE A 90 -5.83 12.10 -11.27
C PHE A 90 -6.01 13.54 -11.75
N LEU A 91 -5.09 14.44 -11.39
CA LEU A 91 -5.10 15.82 -11.85
C LEU A 91 -4.99 15.92 -13.38
N ALA A 92 -4.12 15.14 -14.02
CA ALA A 92 -3.95 15.14 -15.47
C ALA A 92 -5.24 14.71 -16.18
N VAL A 93 -5.89 13.64 -15.72
CA VAL A 93 -7.16 13.16 -16.30
C VAL A 93 -8.26 14.21 -16.12
N VAL A 94 -8.39 14.81 -14.94
CA VAL A 94 -9.39 15.87 -14.68
C VAL A 94 -9.13 17.09 -15.55
N CYS A 95 -7.87 17.51 -15.72
CA CYS A 95 -7.48 18.61 -16.59
C CYS A 95 -7.76 18.30 -18.07
N LEU A 96 -7.45 17.08 -18.53
CA LEU A 96 -7.73 16.64 -19.91
C LEU A 96 -9.23 16.59 -20.19
N LEU A 97 -10.01 16.03 -19.27
CA LEU A 97 -11.47 16.08 -19.36
C LEU A 97 -11.93 17.55 -19.40
N LYS A 98 -11.46 18.44 -18.54
CA LYS A 98 -11.84 19.87 -18.59
C LYS A 98 -11.59 20.52 -19.96
N VAL A 99 -10.49 20.20 -20.65
CA VAL A 99 -10.18 20.79 -21.97
C VAL A 99 -10.98 20.19 -23.13
N PHE A 100 -11.33 18.90 -23.09
CA PHE A 100 -12.20 18.29 -24.10
C PHE A 100 -13.65 18.79 -23.99
N TRP A 101 -14.08 19.18 -22.79
CA TRP A 101 -15.41 19.75 -22.54
C TRP A 101 -15.46 21.25 -22.88
N CYS A 102 -14.32 21.94 -22.92
CA CYS A 102 -14.24 23.36 -23.33
C CYS A 102 -14.23 23.54 -24.86
N ASN A 103 -13.82 22.53 -25.64
CA ASN A 103 -13.80 22.62 -27.10
C ASN A 103 -15.19 22.46 -27.76
N ARG A 104 -16.25 22.17 -27.00
CA ARG A 104 -17.58 21.90 -27.59
C ARG A 104 -18.71 22.85 -27.19
N THR A 105 -18.58 23.68 -26.17
CA THR A 105 -19.56 24.74 -25.89
C THR A 105 -18.93 25.88 -25.11
N SER A 106 -18.75 27.02 -25.77
CA SER A 106 -18.53 28.31 -25.12
C SER A 106 -19.74 28.61 -24.24
N PHE A 107 -19.66 28.42 -22.93
CA PHE A 107 -20.29 29.28 -21.92
C PHE A 107 -19.97 28.79 -20.50
N GLU A 108 -19.42 29.71 -19.72
CA GLU A 108 -19.43 29.78 -18.25
C GLU A 108 -18.86 28.60 -17.45
N PHE A 109 -17.56 28.65 -17.13
CA PHE A 109 -17.08 28.19 -15.82
C PHE A 109 -15.79 28.93 -15.41
N SER A 110 -15.91 30.25 -15.31
CA SER A 110 -14.90 31.13 -14.71
C SER A 110 -14.57 30.75 -13.25
N SER A 111 -15.41 29.95 -12.57
CA SER A 111 -15.21 29.62 -11.15
C SER A 111 -14.18 28.52 -10.83
N PHE A 112 -13.76 27.67 -11.77
CA PHE A 112 -12.78 26.61 -11.46
C PHE A 112 -11.33 26.96 -11.76
N CYS A 113 -11.08 27.95 -12.63
CA CYS A 113 -9.72 28.44 -12.90
C CYS A 113 -9.12 29.22 -11.71
N GLN A 114 -9.96 29.55 -10.70
CA GLN A 114 -9.51 30.18 -9.46
C GLN A 114 -8.84 29.20 -8.50
N MET A 115 -8.98 27.88 -8.69
CA MET A 115 -8.38 26.89 -7.78
C MET A 115 -6.92 26.56 -8.13
N CYS A 116 -6.49 26.77 -9.37
CA CYS A 116 -5.10 26.50 -9.78
C CYS A 116 -4.14 27.68 -9.48
N ARG A 117 -4.68 28.81 -9.00
CA ARG A 117 -3.93 30.03 -8.68
C ARG A 117 -4.10 30.50 -7.23
N ARG A 118 -4.41 29.58 -6.31
CA ARG A 118 -4.30 29.81 -4.86
C ARG A 118 -3.68 28.58 -4.18
N ARG A 119 -2.36 28.48 -4.27
CA ARG A 119 -1.57 28.47 -3.04
C ARG A 119 -1.14 29.90 -2.78
#